data_AF-A0A535HMI5-F1
#
_entry.id   AF-A0A535HMI5-F1
#
_cell.length_a   1.000
_cell.length_b   1.000
_cell.length_c   1.000
_cell.angle_alpha   90.00
_cell.angle_beta   90.00
_cell.angle_gamma   90.00
#
_symmetry.space_group_name_H-M   'P 1'
#
loop_
_entity.id
_entity.type
_entity.pdbx_description
1 polymer ?
#
loop_
_entity_poly.entity_id
_entity_poly.type
_entity_poly.pdbx_seq_one_letter_code
_entity_poly.pdbx_strand_id
1 'polypeptide(L)'
;MTVPRRGVLLVLLGVALTGCDPGSGSSSTTQPPLTPDALLVTPAEVGPGIAVQQIAGGHSVAGQVTLDLCRATYTSEAMRTARAQVNYLDPLINKVAASQEVVLYSTGGAGRAYTELKAAIAHCPASYPVGVGVVGVALPVRA
;
A
#
# COMPACT_ATOMS: atom_id res chain seq x y z
N MET A 1 29.63 38.03 3.23
CA MET A 1 28.27 38.42 2.82
C MET A 1 27.30 37.49 3.51
N THR A 2 26.43 38.07 4.30
CA THR A 2 25.72 37.46 5.44
C THR A 2 24.32 37.03 4.99
N VAL A 3 23.92 35.79 5.28
CA VAL A 3 22.58 35.26 5.00
C VAL A 3 21.57 35.90 5.99
N PRO A 4 20.53 36.63 5.53
CA PRO A 4 19.49 37.08 6.44
C PRO A 4 18.44 35.98 6.65
N ARG A 5 18.33 35.54 7.91
CA ARG A 5 17.18 34.81 8.46
C ARG A 5 15.95 35.73 8.48
N ARG A 6 14.83 35.30 7.89
CA ARG A 6 13.47 35.83 8.06
C ARG A 6 12.50 34.67 7.83
N GLY A 7 11.53 34.32 8.65
CA GLY A 7 11.04 34.83 9.93
C GLY A 7 9.88 33.89 10.30
N VAL A 8 9.81 33.46 11.56
CA VAL A 8 8.72 32.62 12.08
C VAL A 8 7.46 33.48 12.15
N LEU A 9 6.38 33.04 11.48
CA LEU A 9 5.05 33.62 11.65
C LEU A 9 4.25 32.71 12.59
N LEU A 10 4.19 33.12 13.85
CA LEU A 10 3.31 32.57 14.88
C LEU A 10 1.96 33.28 14.76
N VAL A 11 0.94 32.59 14.26
CA VAL A 11 -0.44 33.09 14.31
C VAL A 11 -1.12 32.43 15.52
N LEU A 12 -1.17 33.17 16.62
CA LEU A 12 -2.05 32.89 17.76
C LEU A 12 -3.23 33.87 17.67
N LEU A 13 -4.40 33.37 17.33
CA LEU A 13 -5.71 34.02 17.46
C LEU A 13 -6.69 32.88 17.78
N GLY A 14 -7.53 32.87 18.80
CA GLY A 14 -7.83 33.72 19.94
C GLY A 14 -8.95 32.97 20.68
N VAL A 15 -8.87 32.86 22.00
CA VAL A 15 -9.90 32.18 22.81
C VAL A 15 -11.09 33.13 22.99
N ALA A 16 -12.28 32.69 22.59
CA ALA A 16 -13.56 33.26 23.02
C ALA A 16 -14.38 32.16 23.71
N LEU A 17 -14.93 32.49 24.87
CA LEU A 17 -15.68 31.62 25.77
C LEU A 17 -17.16 31.48 25.37
N THR A 18 -17.75 30.35 25.80
CA THR A 18 -19.17 30.08 26.08
C THR A 18 -20.17 29.96 24.92
N GLY A 19 -20.50 28.70 24.62
CA GLY A 19 -21.78 28.25 24.07
C GLY A 19 -21.93 26.73 24.29
N CYS A 20 -22.82 26.31 25.19
CA CYS A 20 -23.25 24.90 25.27
C CYS A 20 -24.25 24.66 24.15
N ASP A 21 -23.81 24.05 23.04
CA ASP A 21 -24.69 23.46 22.05
C ASP A 21 -24.77 21.94 22.29
N PRO A 22 -25.88 21.40 22.82
CA PRO A 22 -26.12 19.96 22.85
C PRO A 22 -26.61 19.55 21.45
N GLY A 23 -25.69 19.34 20.53
CA GLY A 23 -26.09 19.09 19.15
C GLY A 23 -25.00 18.63 18.19
N SER A 24 -23.86 18.12 18.68
CA SER A 24 -22.90 17.43 17.81
C SER A 24 -23.42 16.03 17.52
N GLY A 25 -24.45 15.94 16.67
CA GLY A 25 -24.70 14.74 15.91
C GLY A 25 -23.48 14.51 15.03
N SER A 26 -22.56 13.65 15.48
CA SER A 26 -21.52 13.08 14.63
C SER A 26 -22.24 12.39 13.48
N SER A 27 -22.38 13.12 12.36
CA SER A 27 -22.74 12.52 11.10
C SER A 27 -21.57 11.62 10.75
N SER A 28 -21.67 10.35 11.14
CA SER A 28 -20.83 9.29 10.61
C SER A 28 -21.11 9.26 9.12
N THR A 29 -20.35 10.02 8.33
CA THR A 29 -20.22 9.76 6.91
C THR A 29 -19.70 8.33 6.83
N THR A 30 -20.59 7.41 6.45
CA THR A 30 -20.22 6.02 6.20
C THR A 30 -19.23 6.06 5.05
N GLN A 31 -17.94 6.06 5.36
CA GLN A 31 -16.89 5.91 4.37
C GLN A 31 -17.14 4.56 3.69
N PRO A 32 -17.20 4.51 2.35
CA PRO A 32 -17.29 3.24 1.65
C PRO A 32 -16.17 2.32 2.14
N PRO A 33 -16.44 1.02 2.32
CA PRO A 33 -15.41 0.08 2.70
C PRO A 33 -14.26 0.14 1.68
N LEU A 34 -13.03 0.24 2.18
CA LEU A 34 -11.83 0.22 1.36
C LEU A 34 -11.78 -1.10 0.57
N THR A 35 -11.63 -1.02 -0.74
CA THR A 35 -11.41 -2.17 -1.62
C THR A 35 -9.96 -2.22 -2.08
N PRO A 36 -9.38 -3.41 -2.35
CA PRO A 36 -8.04 -3.51 -2.92
C PRO A 36 -7.88 -2.72 -4.24
N ASP A 37 -8.89 -2.76 -5.11
CA ASP A 37 -8.86 -2.09 -6.41
C ASP A 37 -8.74 -0.56 -6.31
N ALA A 38 -9.28 0.04 -5.23
CA ALA A 38 -9.18 1.47 -4.99
C ALA A 38 -7.75 1.95 -4.68
N LEU A 39 -6.82 1.03 -4.40
CA LEU A 39 -5.41 1.30 -4.14
C LEU A 39 -4.48 0.88 -5.29
N LEU A 40 -5.04 0.35 -6.38
CA LEU A 40 -4.26 0.09 -7.58
C LEU A 40 -3.84 1.41 -8.21
N VAL A 41 -2.60 1.48 -8.68
CA VAL A 41 -2.16 2.63 -9.49
C VAL A 41 -2.82 2.56 -10.86
N THR A 42 -3.16 3.71 -11.41
CA THR A 42 -3.66 3.77 -12.78
C THR A 42 -2.53 3.45 -13.76
N PRO A 43 -2.83 2.85 -14.93
CA PRO A 43 -1.80 2.59 -15.94
C PRO A 43 -1.03 3.85 -16.36
N ALA A 44 -1.70 5.02 -16.38
CA ALA A 44 -1.07 6.30 -16.70
C ALA A 44 -0.01 6.75 -15.67
N GLU A 45 -0.16 6.36 -14.40
CA GLU A 45 0.84 6.61 -13.35
C GLU A 45 2.07 5.70 -13.47
N VAL A 46 1.92 4.53 -14.10
CA VAL A 46 3.05 3.64 -14.41
C VAL A 46 3.82 4.15 -15.63
N GLY A 47 3.12 4.62 -16.66
CA GLY A 47 3.73 5.25 -17.83
C GLY A 47 2.78 5.42 -19.02
N PRO A 48 3.16 6.24 -20.01
CA PRO A 48 2.36 6.41 -21.21
C PRO A 48 2.25 5.11 -22.01
N GLY A 49 1.05 4.77 -22.46
CA GLY A 49 0.79 3.57 -23.28
C GLY A 49 0.75 2.25 -22.52
N ILE A 50 0.95 2.26 -21.20
CA ILE A 50 0.82 1.08 -20.35
C ILE A 50 -0.65 0.61 -20.29
N ALA A 51 -0.86 -0.70 -20.31
CA ALA A 51 -2.16 -1.34 -20.16
C ALA A 51 -2.20 -2.20 -18.89
N VAL A 52 -3.35 -2.24 -18.22
CA VAL A 52 -3.57 -3.15 -17.08
C VAL A 52 -4.01 -4.52 -17.60
N GLN A 53 -3.35 -5.57 -17.12
CA GLN A 53 -3.73 -6.96 -17.31
C GLN A 53 -4.12 -7.58 -15.97
N GLN A 54 -5.34 -8.13 -15.92
CA GLN A 54 -5.80 -8.93 -14.81
C GLN A 54 -5.09 -10.28 -14.77
N ILE A 55 -4.56 -10.66 -13.61
CA ILE A 55 -3.95 -11.96 -13.39
C ILE A 55 -5.06 -12.96 -13.03
N ALA A 56 -5.00 -14.18 -13.58
CA ALA A 56 -5.93 -15.23 -13.19
C ALA A 56 -5.80 -15.52 -11.68
N GLY A 57 -6.91 -15.44 -10.94
CA GLY A 57 -6.89 -15.52 -9.47
C GLY A 57 -6.40 -14.25 -8.77
N GLY A 58 -6.19 -13.14 -9.49
CA GLY A 58 -5.72 -11.86 -8.96
C GLY A 58 -6.51 -11.35 -7.75
N HIS A 59 -7.83 -11.58 -7.74
CA HIS A 59 -8.72 -11.22 -6.65
C HIS A 59 -9.03 -12.33 -5.64
N SER A 60 -8.42 -13.50 -5.80
CA SER A 60 -8.63 -14.64 -4.90
C SER A 60 -7.66 -14.58 -3.72
N VAL A 61 -8.17 -14.72 -2.50
CA VAL A 61 -7.33 -14.92 -1.30
C VAL A 61 -7.00 -16.39 -1.13
N ALA A 62 -8.04 -17.24 -1.15
CA ALA A 62 -7.89 -18.68 -1.00
C ALA A 62 -7.13 -19.26 -2.20
N GLY A 63 -6.13 -20.10 -1.92
CA GLY A 63 -5.32 -20.76 -2.95
C GLY A 63 -4.27 -19.88 -3.62
N GLN A 64 -4.13 -18.60 -3.22
CA GLN A 64 -3.09 -17.70 -3.72
C GLN A 64 -2.09 -17.36 -2.62
N VAL A 65 -0.81 -17.33 -2.96
CA VAL A 65 0.28 -16.89 -2.09
C VAL A 65 0.57 -15.41 -2.36
N THR A 66 0.67 -14.60 -1.31
CA THR A 66 1.03 -13.19 -1.40
C THR A 66 2.51 -12.99 -1.06
N LEU A 67 2.95 -13.50 0.11
CA LEU A 67 4.33 -13.38 0.56
C LEU A 67 5.08 -14.71 0.42
N ASP A 68 6.10 -14.75 -0.43
CA ASP A 68 6.98 -15.90 -0.65
C ASP A 68 8.45 -15.50 -0.85
N LEU A 69 8.93 -14.57 -0.01
CA LEU A 69 10.33 -14.18 -0.07
C LEU A 69 11.17 -15.13 0.80
N CYS A 70 12.19 -15.73 0.17
CA CYS A 70 13.24 -16.52 0.83
C CYS A 70 12.72 -17.72 1.63
N ARG A 71 11.58 -18.29 1.19
CA ARG A 71 10.88 -19.40 1.86
C ARG A 71 10.58 -19.14 3.34
N ALA A 72 10.48 -17.87 3.74
CA ALA A 72 10.11 -17.50 5.08
C ALA A 72 8.67 -17.92 5.38
N THR A 73 8.35 -18.12 6.66
CA THR A 73 6.97 -18.37 7.09
C THR A 73 6.29 -17.04 7.40
N TYR A 74 5.15 -16.79 6.74
CA TYR A 74 4.34 -15.58 6.91
C TYR A 74 3.03 -15.92 7.60
N THR A 75 2.96 -15.79 8.93
CA THR A 75 1.73 -16.07 9.66
C THR A 75 0.63 -15.06 9.35
N SER A 76 1.01 -13.88 8.86
CA SER A 76 0.08 -12.87 8.35
C SER A 76 -0.72 -13.32 7.13
N GLU A 77 -0.29 -14.31 6.36
CA GLU A 77 -1.03 -14.80 5.18
C GLU A 77 -2.43 -15.33 5.55
N ALA A 78 -2.60 -15.87 6.76
CA ALA A 78 -3.88 -16.33 7.28
C ALA A 78 -4.82 -15.18 7.71
N MET A 79 -4.30 -13.95 7.76
CA MET A 79 -5.04 -12.75 8.14
C MET A 79 -5.56 -11.96 6.93
N ARG A 80 -5.28 -12.39 5.70
CA ARG A 80 -5.73 -11.72 4.47
C ARG A 80 -7.25 -11.80 4.35
N THR A 81 -7.88 -10.68 4.03
CA THR A 81 -9.34 -10.57 3.89
C THR A 81 -9.77 -10.23 2.47
N ALA A 82 -8.93 -9.54 1.71
CA ALA A 82 -9.17 -9.24 0.30
C ALA A 82 -7.83 -9.03 -0.43
N ARG A 83 -7.85 -9.20 -1.75
CA ARG A 83 -6.68 -9.10 -2.61
C ARG A 83 -7.06 -8.51 -3.96
N ALA A 84 -6.16 -7.74 -4.55
CA ALA A 84 -6.12 -7.48 -5.99
C ALA A 84 -4.66 -7.56 -6.45
N GLN A 85 -4.42 -8.28 -7.55
CA GLN A 85 -3.10 -8.35 -8.18
C GLN A 85 -3.23 -8.20 -9.69
N VAL A 86 -2.45 -7.29 -10.25
CA VAL A 86 -2.45 -6.96 -11.67
C VAL A 86 -1.03 -6.84 -12.21
N ASN A 87 -0.90 -7.10 -13.50
CA ASN A 87 0.27 -6.73 -14.28
C ASN A 87 0.00 -5.42 -15.02
N TYR A 88 1.03 -4.60 -15.14
CA TYR A 88 1.07 -3.46 -16.04
C TYR A 88 1.94 -3.84 -17.23
N LEU A 89 1.34 -3.95 -18.41
CA LEU A 89 1.99 -4.34 -19.64
C LEU A 89 2.41 -3.13 -20.44
N ASP A 90 3.61 -3.19 -21.00
CA ASP A 90 4.02 -2.34 -22.11
C ASP A 90 3.68 -3.07 -23.43
N PRO A 91 2.64 -2.62 -24.17
CA PRO A 91 2.21 -3.27 -25.41
C PRO A 91 3.23 -3.15 -26.54
N LEU A 92 4.11 -2.13 -26.52
CA LEU A 92 5.10 -1.89 -27.57
C LEU A 92 6.18 -2.98 -27.60
N ILE A 93 6.56 -3.46 -26.42
CA ILE A 93 7.57 -4.51 -26.25
C ILE A 93 6.98 -5.85 -25.81
N ASN A 94 5.67 -5.90 -25.59
CA ASN A 94 4.92 -7.06 -25.10
C ASN A 94 5.54 -7.68 -23.84
N LYS A 95 5.83 -6.84 -22.83
CA LYS A 95 6.40 -7.27 -21.54
C LYS A 95 5.67 -6.64 -20.36
N VAL A 96 5.77 -7.30 -19.21
CA VAL A 96 5.36 -6.73 -17.92
C VAL A 96 6.34 -5.62 -17.55
N ALA A 97 5.86 -4.39 -17.48
CA ALA A 97 6.59 -3.22 -17.02
C ALA A 97 6.62 -3.15 -15.48
N ALA A 98 5.51 -3.49 -14.84
CA ALA A 98 5.37 -3.57 -13.39
C ALA A 98 4.30 -4.59 -12.99
N SER A 99 4.34 -5.06 -11.75
CA SER A 99 3.26 -5.81 -11.12
C SER A 99 2.93 -5.15 -9.78
N GLN A 100 1.65 -5.10 -9.44
CA GLN A 100 1.20 -4.59 -8.15
C GLN A 100 0.25 -5.60 -7.51
N GLU A 101 0.45 -5.82 -6.22
CA GLU A 101 -0.46 -6.56 -5.38
C GLU A 101 -0.89 -5.67 -4.20
N VAL A 102 -2.20 -5.57 -3.99
CA VAL A 102 -2.80 -4.93 -2.83
C VAL A 102 -3.52 -5.99 -2.02
N VAL A 103 -3.21 -6.06 -0.73
CA VAL A 103 -3.80 -7.04 0.17
C VAL A 103 -4.33 -6.33 1.40
N LEU A 104 -5.61 -6.56 1.68
CA LEU A 104 -6.24 -6.16 2.92
C LEU A 104 -6.10 -7.29 3.93
N TYR A 105 -5.91 -6.92 5.19
CA TYR A 105 -5.76 -7.84 6.30
C TYR A 105 -6.78 -7.51 7.39
N SER A 106 -7.11 -8.51 8.23
CA SER A 106 -7.74 -8.26 9.52
C SER A 106 -6.84 -7.40 10.42
N THR A 107 -7.42 -6.81 11.46
CA THR A 107 -6.76 -5.84 12.35
C THR A 107 -5.37 -6.31 12.78
N GLY A 108 -4.36 -5.47 12.53
CA GLY A 108 -2.95 -5.75 12.86
C GLY A 108 -2.20 -6.63 11.85
N GLY A 109 -2.90 -7.31 10.92
CA GLY A 109 -2.28 -8.24 9.97
C GLY A 109 -1.32 -7.58 8.99
N ALA A 110 -1.66 -6.39 8.47
CA ALA A 110 -0.76 -5.65 7.57
C ALA A 110 0.56 -5.24 8.26
N GLY A 111 0.49 -4.84 9.54
CA GLY A 111 1.69 -4.52 10.33
C GLY A 111 2.55 -5.75 10.61
N ARG A 112 1.92 -6.90 10.86
CA ARG A 112 2.60 -8.19 10.99
C ARG A 112 3.27 -8.59 9.69
N ALA A 113 2.55 -8.55 8.57
CA ALA A 113 3.06 -8.86 7.23
C ALA A 113 4.31 -8.04 6.90
N TYR A 114 4.26 -6.73 7.14
CA TYR A 114 5.42 -5.86 6.89
C TYR A 114 6.61 -6.18 7.80
N THR A 115 6.35 -6.55 9.06
CA THR A 115 7.41 -6.96 9.99
C THR A 115 8.05 -8.28 9.57
N GLU A 116 7.25 -9.28 9.20
CA GLU A 116 7.71 -10.57 8.69
C GLU A 116 8.50 -10.40 7.38
N LEU A 117 8.04 -9.53 6.47
CA LEU A 117 8.75 -9.24 5.23
C LEU A 117 10.13 -8.62 5.48
N LYS A 118 10.22 -7.62 6.37
CA LYS A 118 11.52 -7.04 6.75
C LYS A 118 12.45 -8.08 7.37
N ALA A 119 11.92 -8.96 8.21
CA ALA A 119 12.70 -10.05 8.79
C ALA A 119 13.19 -11.02 7.71
N ALA A 120 12.35 -11.38 6.74
CA ALA A 120 12.74 -12.22 5.62
C ALA A 120 13.84 -11.59 4.77
N ILE A 121 13.71 -10.29 4.43
CA ILE A 121 14.74 -9.54 3.69
C ILE A 121 16.07 -9.56 4.44
N ALA A 122 16.06 -9.29 5.76
CA ALA A 122 17.28 -9.21 6.57
C ALA A 122 18.06 -10.54 6.66
N HIS A 123 17.37 -11.67 6.51
CA HIS A 123 17.98 -13.00 6.59
C HIS A 123 18.07 -13.69 5.23
N CYS A 124 17.66 -13.01 4.16
CA CYS A 124 17.68 -13.60 2.83
C CYS A 124 19.11 -13.68 2.30
N PRO A 125 19.58 -14.85 1.84
CA PRO A 125 20.86 -14.94 1.17
C PRO A 125 20.90 -14.03 -0.06
N ALA A 126 21.99 -13.30 -0.27
CA ALA A 126 22.15 -12.47 -1.47
C ALA A 126 22.13 -13.29 -2.78
N SER A 127 22.42 -14.60 -2.69
CA SER A 127 22.30 -15.55 -3.79
C SER A 127 20.88 -16.06 -4.04
N TYR A 128 19.90 -15.67 -3.22
CA TYR A 128 18.52 -16.08 -3.42
C TYR A 128 18.01 -15.50 -4.74
N PRO A 129 17.43 -16.32 -5.62
CA PRO A 129 16.95 -15.86 -6.91
C PRO A 129 15.70 -15.00 -6.70
N VAL A 130 15.91 -13.70 -6.59
CA VAL A 130 14.88 -12.70 -6.91
C VAL A 130 14.94 -12.51 -8.43
N GLY A 131 13.80 -12.48 -9.12
CA GLY A 131 13.79 -12.25 -10.57
C GLY A 131 14.67 -11.04 -10.92
N VAL A 132 15.57 -11.18 -11.89
CA VAL A 132 16.48 -10.08 -12.23
C VAL A 132 15.67 -8.86 -12.67
N GLY A 133 15.93 -7.70 -12.05
CA GLY A 133 15.29 -6.43 -12.41
C GLY A 133 13.99 -6.07 -11.70
N VAL A 134 13.48 -6.88 -10.74
CA VAL A 134 12.35 -6.46 -9.90
C VAL A 134 12.82 -5.72 -8.64
N VAL A 135 12.46 -4.45 -8.51
CA VAL A 135 12.52 -3.72 -7.25
C VAL A 135 11.14 -3.80 -6.60
N GLY A 136 11.02 -4.60 -5.55
CA GLY A 136 9.79 -4.68 -4.76
C GLY A 136 9.72 -3.57 -3.71
N VAL A 137 8.60 -2.87 -3.64
CA VAL A 137 8.31 -1.90 -2.58
C VAL A 137 7.04 -2.35 -1.86
N ALA A 138 7.13 -2.55 -0.55
CA ALA A 138 5.97 -2.83 0.30
C ALA A 138 5.68 -1.62 1.18
N LEU A 139 4.46 -1.09 1.09
CA LEU A 139 4.02 0.07 1.87
C LEU A 139 2.83 -0.31 2.75
N PRO A 140 2.90 -0.07 4.07
CA PRO A 140 1.73 -0.17 4.92
C PRO A 140 0.83 1.03 4.66
N VAL A 141 -0.40 0.79 4.19
CA VAL A 141 -1.44 1.82 4.10
C VAL A 141 -2.22 1.81 5.42
N ARG A 142 -2.35 2.98 6.07
CA ARG A 142 -3.26 3.12 7.21
C ARG A 142 -4.65 3.37 6.67
N ALA A 143 -5.60 2.52 7.05
CA ALA A 143 -7.03 2.79 6.91
C ALA A 143 -7.51 3.68 8.06
#